data_AF-A0A821J610-F1
#
_entry.id   AF-A0A821J610-F1
#
_cell.length_a   1.000
_cell.length_b   1.000
_cell.length_c   1.000
_cell.angle_alpha   90.00
_cell.angle_beta   90.00
_cell.angle_gamma   90.00
#
_symmetry.space_group_name_H-M   'P 1'
#
loop_
_entity.id
_entity.type
_entity.pdbx_description
1 polymer ?
#
loop_
_entity_poly.entity_id
_entity_poly.type
_entity_poly.pdbx_seq_one_letter_code
_entity_poly.pdbx_strand_id
1 'polypeptide(L)'
;MFRHLHPIAFIMKYYIDEHEILLCVSAFTQVISLTVRSKITVECTEELNYVQMLNGVLPSSIRCIAWASVPDGKSARFDCISRSYRYYFPKTNLDLNRMRQASVDLIGTHDFRNFCKLDITNTEPTFIRRIDNVTIEQLNIDNDLNGYNSGYEMCELMVHGSGFLWHQIRCIVAILILIGQGKEEIDLVKALFDIEKYPCTPNYQIASELPLVLFDCQFNGVDWICDQASLRITICHLQRQWSSFQIRATMIKSMLNNLESQICDKKQLPILGQLSLIDNESNSLLGYNNNNNRRNYQPILTRPVRESVEVKLEKYQNKKVKSEITNEDNKNETNQSDDVVV
;
A
#
# COMPACT_ATOMS: atom_id res chain seq x y z
N MET A 1 5.87 11.46 43.39
CA MET A 1 5.29 10.17 42.95
C MET A 1 5.88 9.86 41.59
N PHE A 2 6.82 8.92 41.55
CA PHE A 2 7.82 8.75 40.51
C PHE A 2 7.19 8.53 39.11
N ARG A 3 7.54 9.39 38.15
CA ARG A 3 7.05 9.36 36.77
C ARG A 3 8.05 8.61 35.91
N HIS A 4 8.01 7.28 35.93
CA HIS A 4 8.83 6.48 35.03
C HIS A 4 8.15 6.38 33.67
N LEU A 5 8.86 6.85 32.64
CA LEU A 5 8.48 6.63 31.26
C LEU A 5 9.12 5.32 30.79
N HIS A 6 8.36 4.48 30.11
CA HIS A 6 8.81 3.21 29.55
C HIS A 6 8.50 3.15 28.06
N PRO A 7 9.41 2.61 27.24
CA PRO A 7 9.14 2.35 25.84
C PRO A 7 8.15 1.18 25.69
N ILE A 8 7.11 1.43 24.92
CA ILE A 8 6.04 0.50 24.62
C ILE A 8 5.77 0.52 23.12
N ALA A 9 5.66 -0.67 22.53
CA ALA A 9 5.21 -0.84 21.16
C ALA A 9 3.69 -1.04 21.12
N PHE A 10 3.03 -0.48 20.12
CA PHE A 10 1.59 -0.59 19.91
C PHE A 10 1.32 -1.17 18.52
N ILE A 11 0.36 -2.10 18.43
CA ILE A 11 -0.25 -2.49 17.16
C ILE A 11 -1.51 -1.67 16.96
N MET A 12 -1.49 -0.86 15.90
CA MET A 12 -2.58 -0.04 15.42
C MET A 12 -3.17 -0.65 14.15
N LYS A 13 -4.49 -0.74 14.14
CA LYS A 13 -5.30 -0.97 12.95
C LYS A 13 -5.77 0.38 12.42
N TYR A 14 -5.62 0.58 11.12
CA TYR A 14 -6.08 1.73 10.36
C TYR A 14 -6.86 1.26 9.14
N TYR A 15 -8.09 1.75 8.96
CA TYR A 15 -8.86 1.56 7.74
C TYR A 15 -9.32 2.90 7.19
N ILE A 16 -9.35 3.02 5.86
CA ILE A 16 -9.82 4.22 5.16
C ILE A 16 -11.34 4.29 5.30
N ASP A 17 -11.83 5.28 6.03
CA ASP A 17 -13.26 5.63 6.02
C ASP A 17 -13.59 6.34 4.70
N GLU A 18 -14.76 6.06 4.09
CA GLU A 18 -15.16 6.65 2.80
C GLU A 18 -15.17 8.19 2.83
N HIS A 19 -15.25 8.79 4.02
CA HIS A 19 -15.28 10.23 4.22
C HIS A 19 -13.90 10.89 4.36
N GLU A 20 -12.83 10.11 4.49
CA GLU A 20 -11.44 10.60 4.48
C GLU A 20 -10.73 10.03 3.25
N ILE A 21 -10.90 10.71 2.10
CA ILE A 21 -10.08 10.50 0.90
C ILE A 21 -8.67 11.05 1.18
N LEU A 22 -7.96 10.43 2.11
CA LEU A 22 -6.53 10.54 2.22
C LEU A 22 -5.95 9.47 1.29
N LEU A 23 -5.12 9.92 0.35
CA LEU A 23 -4.36 9.10 -0.59
C LEU A 23 -3.38 8.19 0.18
N CYS A 24 -3.90 7.14 0.81
CA CYS A 24 -3.19 6.34 1.81
C CYS A 24 -3.48 4.85 1.65
N VAL A 25 -2.53 4.05 2.14
CA VAL A 25 -2.60 2.59 2.16
C VAL A 25 -3.23 2.17 3.49
N SER A 26 -4.15 1.21 3.49
CA SER A 26 -4.74 0.69 4.74
C SER A 26 -3.73 -0.17 5.50
N ALA A 27 -3.90 -0.33 6.82
CA ALA A 27 -3.02 -1.17 7.62
C ALA A 27 -3.81 -1.94 8.69
N PHE A 28 -3.69 -3.26 8.68
CA PHE A 28 -4.31 -4.09 9.72
C PHE A 28 -3.49 -4.08 11.02
N THR A 29 -2.16 -4.15 10.90
CA THR A 29 -1.22 -4.33 12.02
C THR A 29 -0.03 -3.36 11.90
N GLN A 30 -0.32 -2.07 11.72
CA GLN A 30 0.73 -1.06 11.78
C GLN A 30 1.35 -1.07 13.18
N VAL A 31 2.68 -1.06 13.27
CA VAL A 31 3.38 -1.01 14.56
C VAL A 31 4.05 0.34 14.75
N ILE A 32 3.89 0.91 15.94
CA ILE A 32 4.57 2.12 16.39
C ILE A 32 5.24 1.87 17.74
N SER A 33 6.32 2.59 18.03
CA SER A 33 7.03 2.55 19.31
C SER A 33 6.97 3.94 19.95
N LEU A 34 6.47 4.02 21.19
CA LEU A 34 6.30 5.26 21.94
C LEU A 34 6.87 5.10 23.35
N THR A 35 7.31 6.19 23.95
CA THR A 35 7.70 6.23 25.37
C THR A 35 6.53 6.78 26.18
N VAL A 36 5.92 5.95 27.03
CA VAL A 36 4.68 6.26 27.74
C VAL A 36 4.83 6.04 29.24
N ARG A 37 3.85 6.52 30.02
CA ARG A 37 3.85 6.36 31.48
C ARG A 37 3.52 4.92 31.85
N SER A 38 4.28 4.33 32.78
CA SER A 38 4.02 2.99 33.33
C SER A 38 3.54 3.07 34.79
N LYS A 39 2.69 2.11 35.18
CA LYS A 39 2.27 1.86 36.56
C LYS A 39 3.13 0.79 37.23
N ILE A 40 3.90 0.02 36.46
CA ILE A 40 4.74 -1.06 37.00
C ILE A 40 5.76 -0.48 37.98
N THR A 41 5.78 -1.05 39.17
CA THR A 41 6.74 -0.74 40.24
C THR A 41 7.11 -2.03 40.96
N VAL A 42 8.06 -1.98 41.90
CA VAL A 42 8.45 -3.15 42.71
C VAL A 42 7.24 -3.76 43.46
N GLU A 43 6.21 -2.97 43.73
CA GLU A 43 5.02 -3.37 44.48
C GLU A 43 3.78 -3.65 43.60
N CYS A 44 3.76 -3.19 42.34
CA CYS A 44 2.62 -3.33 41.45
C CYS A 44 3.04 -3.93 40.11
N THR A 45 2.54 -5.14 39.82
CA THR A 45 2.80 -5.88 38.59
C THR A 45 1.74 -5.66 37.51
N GLU A 46 0.65 -4.95 37.83
CA GLU A 46 -0.45 -4.67 36.91
C GLU A 46 -0.22 -3.34 36.19
N GLU A 47 -0.20 -3.41 34.86
CA GLU A 47 0.02 -2.25 34.01
C GLU A 47 -1.30 -1.54 33.64
N LEU A 48 -1.19 -0.31 33.12
CA LEU A 48 -2.33 0.44 32.57
C LEU A 48 -2.96 -0.27 31.35
N ASN A 49 -4.29 -0.16 31.20
CA ASN A 49 -4.97 -0.61 30.00
C ASN A 49 -4.79 0.40 28.85
N TYR A 50 -3.60 0.42 28.26
CA TYR A 50 -3.25 1.35 27.20
C TYR A 50 -4.18 1.26 25.99
N VAL A 51 -4.62 0.04 25.65
CA VAL A 51 -5.49 -0.21 24.49
C VAL A 51 -6.82 0.54 24.66
N GLN A 52 -7.46 0.38 25.82
CA GLN A 52 -8.72 1.07 26.11
C GLN A 52 -8.53 2.59 26.18
N MET A 53 -7.46 3.06 26.81
CA MET A 53 -7.16 4.49 26.92
C MET A 53 -6.93 5.14 25.56
N LEU A 54 -6.14 4.52 24.68
CA LEU A 54 -5.87 5.01 23.34
C LEU A 54 -7.14 4.98 22.47
N ASN A 55 -7.89 3.88 22.49
CA ASN A 55 -9.15 3.79 21.73
C ASN A 55 -10.21 4.80 22.19
N GLY A 56 -10.10 5.32 23.42
CA GLY A 56 -10.99 6.39 23.91
C GLY A 56 -10.73 7.76 23.31
N VAL A 57 -9.55 7.99 22.73
CA VAL A 57 -9.17 9.29 22.12
C VAL A 57 -8.95 9.21 20.60
N LEU A 58 -8.75 8.01 20.05
CA LEU A 58 -8.58 7.81 18.62
C LEU A 58 -9.91 7.88 17.87
N PRO A 59 -9.92 8.38 16.61
CA PRO A 59 -11.10 8.39 15.76
C PRO A 59 -11.58 6.96 15.45
N SER A 60 -12.81 6.79 14.98
CA SER A 60 -13.39 5.46 14.73
C SER A 60 -12.62 4.59 13.73
N SER A 61 -11.95 5.23 12.78
CA SER A 61 -11.12 4.61 11.73
C SER A 61 -9.79 4.05 12.24
N ILE A 62 -9.37 4.41 13.46
CA ILE A 62 -8.07 4.02 14.04
C ILE A 62 -8.30 3.27 15.35
N ARG A 63 -7.72 2.09 15.49
CA ARG A 63 -7.86 1.25 16.68
C ARG A 63 -6.52 0.70 17.13
N CYS A 64 -6.17 0.91 18.39
CA CYS A 64 -5.15 0.11 19.06
C CYS A 64 -5.74 -1.28 19.35
N ILE A 65 -5.03 -2.35 18.99
CA ILE A 65 -5.48 -3.73 19.21
C ILE A 65 -4.58 -4.50 20.18
N ALA A 66 -3.31 -4.10 20.28
CA ALA A 66 -2.35 -4.71 21.18
C ALA A 66 -1.25 -3.73 21.60
N TRP A 67 -0.56 -4.05 22.68
CA TRP A 67 0.65 -3.36 23.13
C TRP A 67 1.68 -4.36 23.65
N ALA A 68 2.95 -3.97 23.71
CA ALA A 68 4.01 -4.77 24.30
C ALA A 68 5.06 -3.88 24.97
N SER A 69 5.50 -4.25 26.16
CA SER A 69 6.70 -3.64 26.77
C SER A 69 7.93 -4.07 25.97
N VAL A 70 8.81 -3.12 25.68
CA VAL A 70 10.04 -3.38 24.91
C VAL A 70 11.25 -2.80 25.65
N PRO A 71 12.47 -3.30 25.39
CA PRO A 71 13.68 -2.69 25.92
C PRO A 71 13.89 -1.26 25.39
N ASP A 72 14.62 -0.45 26.15
CA ASP A 72 15.09 0.86 25.70
C ASP A 72 15.89 0.74 24.40
N GLY A 73 15.63 1.66 23.47
CA GLY A 73 16.27 1.68 22.15
C GLY A 73 15.58 0.81 21.08
N LYS A 74 14.65 -0.08 21.45
CA LYS A 74 13.90 -0.88 20.47
C LYS A 74 12.96 0.01 19.65
N SER A 75 13.10 -0.04 18.33
CA SER A 75 12.36 0.75 17.35
C SER A 75 11.43 -0.12 16.51
N ALA A 76 10.16 0.26 16.46
CA ALA A 76 9.19 -0.40 15.57
C ALA A 76 9.60 -0.34 14.08
N ARG A 77 10.39 0.67 13.69
CA ARG A 77 10.85 0.84 12.31
C ARG A 77 12.04 -0.05 11.99
N PHE A 78 13.08 0.02 12.81
CA PHE A 78 14.38 -0.58 12.52
C PHE A 78 14.49 -2.04 12.98
N ASP A 79 13.76 -2.44 14.02
CA ASP A 79 13.81 -3.83 14.54
C ASP A 79 12.72 -4.74 13.93
N CYS A 80 11.96 -4.23 12.96
CA CYS A 80 11.00 -5.03 12.21
C CYS A 80 11.74 -5.97 11.24
N ILE A 81 11.49 -7.26 11.39
CA ILE A 81 12.19 -8.34 10.67
C ILE A 81 11.64 -8.51 9.27
N SER A 82 10.31 -8.51 9.16
CA SER A 82 9.60 -8.72 7.91
C SER A 82 8.23 -8.07 7.96
N ARG A 83 7.72 -7.73 6.77
CA ARG A 83 6.39 -7.15 6.57
C ARG A 83 5.65 -7.99 5.53
N SER A 84 4.35 -8.14 5.74
CA SER A 84 3.46 -8.82 4.80
C SER A 84 2.42 -7.83 4.30
N TYR A 85 2.35 -7.65 2.99
CA TYR A 85 1.31 -6.86 2.33
C TYR A 85 0.33 -7.76 1.60
N ARG A 86 -0.94 -7.37 1.60
CA ARG A 86 -1.99 -7.98 0.78
C ARG A 86 -2.57 -6.95 -0.16
N TYR A 87 -2.81 -7.36 -1.41
CA TYR A 87 -3.44 -6.55 -2.43
C TYR A 87 -4.65 -7.30 -2.99
N TYR A 88 -5.82 -6.67 -2.90
CA TYR A 88 -7.10 -7.24 -3.34
C TYR A 88 -7.50 -6.72 -4.72
N PHE A 89 -7.91 -7.60 -5.64
CA PHE A 89 -8.29 -7.16 -6.98
C PHE A 89 -9.35 -8.07 -7.60
N PRO A 90 -10.22 -7.57 -8.48
CA PRO A 90 -11.15 -8.41 -9.20
C PRO A 90 -10.39 -9.25 -10.24
N LYS A 91 -10.71 -10.54 -10.32
CA LYS A 91 -10.08 -11.49 -11.26
C LYS A 91 -10.33 -11.08 -12.71
N THR A 92 -11.57 -10.71 -13.03
CA THR A 92 -11.99 -10.31 -14.39
C THR A 92 -11.54 -11.32 -15.46
N ASN A 93 -10.68 -10.93 -16.39
CA ASN A 93 -10.09 -11.77 -17.44
C ASN A 93 -8.59 -12.04 -17.24
N LEU A 94 -8.07 -11.85 -16.03
CA LEU A 94 -6.64 -12.04 -15.74
C LEU A 94 -6.26 -13.52 -15.73
N ASP A 95 -5.19 -13.86 -16.44
CA ASP A 95 -4.53 -15.16 -16.36
C ASP A 95 -3.68 -15.23 -15.08
N LEU A 96 -4.28 -15.78 -14.02
CA LEU A 96 -3.61 -15.96 -12.73
C LEU A 96 -2.41 -16.91 -12.81
N ASN A 97 -2.36 -17.83 -13.77
CA ASN A 97 -1.23 -18.75 -13.91
C ASN A 97 -0.01 -18.02 -14.45
N ARG A 98 -0.18 -17.15 -15.46
CA ARG A 98 0.89 -16.27 -15.94
C ARG A 98 1.40 -15.35 -14.83
N MET A 99 0.49 -14.77 -14.05
CA MET A 99 0.86 -13.92 -12.90
C MET A 99 1.66 -14.70 -11.87
N ARG A 100 1.24 -15.92 -11.52
CA ARG A 100 1.96 -16.79 -10.58
C ARG A 100 3.36 -17.13 -11.08
N GLN A 101 3.48 -17.54 -12.35
CA GLN A 101 4.77 -17.86 -12.96
C GLN A 101 5.73 -16.67 -12.91
N ALA A 102 5.28 -15.47 -13.29
CA ALA A 102 6.10 -14.26 -13.24
C ALA A 102 6.45 -13.83 -11.80
N SER A 103 5.57 -14.12 -10.84
CA SER A 103 5.79 -13.74 -9.44
C SER A 103 6.91 -14.52 -8.75
N VAL A 104 7.25 -15.72 -9.26
CA VAL A 104 8.36 -16.54 -8.71
C VAL A 104 9.70 -15.82 -8.85
N ASP A 105 9.92 -15.10 -9.95
CA ASP A 105 11.16 -14.35 -10.18
C ASP A 105 11.38 -13.22 -9.16
N LEU A 106 10.32 -12.76 -8.48
CA LEU A 106 10.41 -11.73 -7.44
C LEU A 106 11.05 -12.25 -6.15
N ILE A 107 10.99 -13.57 -5.90
CA ILE A 107 11.49 -14.18 -4.67
C ILE A 107 13.03 -14.16 -4.68
N GLY A 108 13.62 -13.82 -3.54
CA GLY A 108 15.07 -13.68 -3.38
C GLY A 108 15.48 -12.23 -3.10
N THR A 109 16.79 -11.98 -3.28
CA THR A 109 17.39 -10.66 -3.04
C THR A 109 17.77 -10.02 -4.36
N HIS A 110 17.09 -8.93 -4.72
CA HIS A 110 17.22 -8.27 -6.01
C HIS A 110 17.31 -6.75 -5.87
N ASP A 111 17.77 -6.08 -6.92
CA ASP A 111 17.68 -4.62 -7.06
C ASP A 111 16.31 -4.22 -7.63
N PHE A 112 15.48 -3.60 -6.79
CA PHE A 112 14.11 -3.23 -7.14
C PHE A 112 13.97 -1.80 -7.71
N ARG A 113 15.04 -1.18 -8.25
CA ARG A 113 14.98 0.18 -8.82
C ARG A 113 13.89 0.32 -9.90
N ASN A 114 13.70 -0.72 -10.71
CA ASN A 114 12.71 -0.76 -11.78
C ASN A 114 11.28 -1.05 -11.29
N PHE A 115 11.13 -1.33 -10.00
CA PHE A 115 9.89 -1.64 -9.32
C PHE A 115 9.56 -0.65 -8.21
N CYS A 116 10.16 0.54 -8.17
CA CYS A 116 9.87 1.52 -7.12
C CYS A 116 9.77 2.95 -7.65
N LYS A 117 9.34 3.88 -6.80
CA LYS A 117 9.63 5.30 -7.01
C LYS A 117 10.84 5.68 -6.17
N LEU A 118 11.66 6.58 -6.71
CA LEU A 118 12.77 7.16 -5.97
C LEU A 118 12.22 8.01 -4.82
N ASP A 119 12.60 7.65 -3.60
CA ASP A 119 12.45 8.51 -2.43
C ASP A 119 13.63 9.48 -2.40
N ILE A 120 13.36 10.72 -2.81
CA ILE A 120 14.37 11.77 -2.97
C ILE A 120 14.90 12.24 -1.61
N THR A 121 14.19 11.94 -0.51
CA THR A 121 14.62 12.32 0.85
C THR A 121 15.77 11.46 1.36
N ASN A 122 15.98 10.28 0.77
CA ASN A 122 17.08 9.42 1.13
C ASN A 122 18.35 9.76 0.32
N THR A 123 19.40 10.19 1.01
CA THR A 123 20.67 10.61 0.40
C THR A 123 21.48 9.47 -0.20
N GLU A 124 21.30 8.23 0.29
CA GLU A 124 21.96 7.02 -0.22
C GLU A 124 20.93 5.89 -0.40
N PRO A 125 20.14 5.92 -1.49
CA PRO A 125 19.08 4.93 -1.69
C PRO A 125 19.66 3.56 -2.03
N THR A 126 19.52 2.60 -1.12
CA THR A 126 19.73 1.18 -1.44
C THR A 126 18.46 0.61 -2.08
N PHE A 127 18.56 0.11 -3.31
CA PHE A 127 17.44 -0.52 -4.01
C PHE A 127 17.35 -2.03 -3.78
N ILE A 128 18.33 -2.60 -3.08
CA ILE A 128 18.37 -4.03 -2.79
C ILE A 128 17.38 -4.38 -1.69
N ARG A 129 16.43 -5.27 -1.96
CA ARG A 129 15.48 -5.80 -0.98
C ARG A 129 15.35 -7.30 -1.12
N ARG A 130 14.88 -7.96 -0.07
CA ARG A 130 14.60 -9.39 -0.07
C ARG A 130 13.10 -9.64 0.03
N ILE A 131 12.56 -10.38 -0.92
CA ILE A 131 11.21 -10.94 -0.89
C ILE A 131 11.35 -12.42 -0.55
N ASP A 132 10.69 -12.84 0.51
CA ASP A 132 10.77 -14.19 1.03
C ASP A 132 9.66 -15.08 0.44
N ASN A 133 8.47 -14.51 0.16
CA ASN A 133 7.35 -15.25 -0.43
C ASN A 133 6.39 -14.33 -1.21
N VAL A 134 5.78 -14.87 -2.27
CA VAL A 134 4.69 -14.23 -3.03
C VAL A 134 3.61 -15.27 -3.33
N THR A 135 2.36 -14.96 -3.02
CA THR A 135 1.21 -15.84 -3.36
C THR A 135 0.13 -15.07 -4.09
N ILE A 136 -0.59 -15.78 -4.99
CA ILE A 136 -1.72 -15.23 -5.74
C ILE A 136 -2.86 -16.25 -5.70
N GLU A 137 -3.92 -15.91 -4.98
CA GLU A 137 -5.03 -16.81 -4.69
C GLU A 137 -6.36 -16.20 -5.11
N GLN A 138 -7.27 -17.05 -5.56
CA GLN A 138 -8.66 -16.66 -5.78
C GLN A 138 -9.41 -16.80 -4.46
N LEU A 139 -10.08 -15.72 -4.05
CA LEU A 139 -10.90 -15.71 -2.85
C LEU A 139 -12.26 -16.29 -3.21
N ASN A 140 -12.48 -17.57 -2.86
CA ASN A 140 -13.77 -18.22 -3.02
C ASN A 140 -14.77 -17.60 -2.03
N ILE A 141 -15.49 -16.59 -2.48
CA ILE A 141 -16.61 -16.04 -1.74
C ILE A 141 -17.85 -16.43 -2.54
N ASP A 142 -18.50 -17.48 -2.03
CA ASP A 142 -19.75 -18.09 -2.48
C ASP A 142 -19.67 -18.93 -3.77
N ASN A 143 -19.80 -20.25 -3.58
CA ASN A 143 -20.29 -21.18 -4.60
C ASN A 143 -21.74 -20.81 -4.95
N ASP A 144 -21.96 -19.72 -5.68
CA ASP A 144 -23.25 -19.49 -6.34
C ASP A 144 -23.47 -20.68 -7.27
N LEU A 145 -24.36 -21.59 -6.85
CA LEU A 145 -24.74 -22.88 -7.47
C LEU A 145 -25.26 -22.77 -8.92
N ASN A 146 -25.21 -21.58 -9.53
CA ASN A 146 -25.81 -21.26 -10.80
C ASN A 146 -24.84 -21.17 -11.98
N GLY A 147 -23.55 -21.49 -11.80
CA GLY A 147 -22.61 -21.78 -12.91
C GLY A 147 -22.33 -20.63 -13.90
N TYR A 148 -22.93 -19.46 -13.70
CA TYR A 148 -22.55 -18.25 -14.43
C TYR A 148 -21.34 -17.65 -13.74
N ASN A 149 -20.23 -17.65 -14.47
CA ASN A 149 -18.95 -17.04 -14.11
C ASN A 149 -19.19 -15.55 -13.81
N SER A 150 -19.51 -15.22 -12.55
CA SER A 150 -19.78 -13.84 -12.17
C SER A 150 -18.43 -13.13 -12.28
N GLY A 151 -18.26 -12.18 -13.20
CA GLY A 151 -17.00 -11.46 -13.39
C GLY A 151 -16.50 -10.69 -12.15
N TYR A 152 -17.18 -10.84 -11.00
CA TYR A 152 -16.95 -10.21 -9.71
C TYR A 152 -16.12 -11.09 -8.76
N GLU A 153 -15.50 -12.18 -9.24
CA GLU A 153 -14.57 -12.97 -8.43
C GLU A 153 -13.40 -12.10 -7.94
N MET A 154 -13.06 -12.22 -6.66
CA MET A 154 -11.96 -11.49 -6.06
C MET A 154 -10.71 -12.36 -5.94
N CYS A 155 -9.55 -11.72 -6.02
CA CYS A 155 -8.25 -12.34 -5.82
C CYS A 155 -7.46 -11.58 -4.76
N GLU A 156 -6.54 -12.29 -4.12
CA GLU A 156 -5.55 -11.76 -3.20
C GLU A 156 -4.15 -12.03 -3.74
N LEU A 157 -3.32 -10.99 -3.78
CA LEU A 157 -1.88 -11.11 -3.94
C LEU A 157 -1.21 -10.76 -2.60
N MET A 158 -0.41 -11.67 -2.07
CA MET A 158 0.34 -11.47 -0.83
C MET A 158 1.84 -11.40 -1.14
N VAL A 159 2.52 -10.40 -0.61
CA VAL A 159 3.99 -10.25 -0.69
C VAL A 159 4.55 -10.17 0.72
N HIS A 160 5.48 -11.07 1.02
CA HIS A 160 6.19 -11.14 2.29
C HIS A 160 7.69 -10.93 2.07
N GLY A 161 8.32 -10.09 2.88
CA GLY A 161 9.75 -9.81 2.76
C GLY A 161 10.29 -8.95 3.90
N SER A 162 11.60 -8.70 3.90
CA SER A 162 12.28 -7.98 4.99
C SER A 162 11.85 -6.50 5.10
N GLY A 163 11.51 -5.90 3.97
CA GLY A 163 11.07 -4.52 3.87
C GLY A 163 10.94 -4.09 2.42
N PHE A 164 10.22 -2.99 2.19
CA PHE A 164 9.87 -2.56 0.84
C PHE A 164 10.24 -1.10 0.60
N LEU A 165 10.61 -0.79 -0.64
CA LEU A 165 10.86 0.56 -1.13
C LEU A 165 9.55 1.31 -1.34
N TRP A 166 9.64 2.63 -1.50
CA TRP A 166 8.49 3.46 -1.78
C TRP A 166 7.79 3.03 -3.08
N HIS A 167 6.48 2.79 -2.98
CA HIS A 167 5.62 2.22 -4.03
C HIS A 167 5.99 0.81 -4.54
N GLN A 168 6.92 0.07 -3.90
CA GLN A 168 7.44 -1.19 -4.45
C GLN A 168 6.34 -2.19 -4.82
N ILE A 169 5.45 -2.48 -3.86
CA ILE A 169 4.37 -3.45 -4.04
C ILE A 169 3.41 -3.01 -5.15
N ARG A 170 3.08 -1.72 -5.24
CA ARG A 170 2.16 -1.20 -6.26
C ARG A 170 2.73 -1.30 -7.67
N CYS A 171 4.05 -1.13 -7.82
CA CYS A 171 4.72 -1.35 -9.10
C CYS A 171 4.76 -2.83 -9.48
N ILE A 172 5.08 -3.71 -8.53
CA ILE A 172 5.04 -5.16 -8.72
C ILE A 172 3.64 -5.59 -9.21
N VAL A 173 2.60 -5.16 -8.50
CA VAL A 173 1.21 -5.48 -8.84
C VAL A 173 0.83 -4.97 -10.23
N ALA A 174 1.23 -3.74 -10.59
CA ALA A 174 0.98 -3.20 -11.93
C ALA A 174 1.58 -4.05 -13.04
N ILE A 175 2.83 -4.50 -12.87
CA ILE A 175 3.51 -5.35 -13.86
C ILE A 175 2.85 -6.72 -13.96
N LEU A 176 2.54 -7.35 -12.82
CA LEU A 176 1.85 -8.63 -12.80
C LEU A 176 0.48 -8.56 -13.44
N ILE A 177 -0.28 -7.49 -13.21
CA ILE A 177 -1.57 -7.24 -13.89
C ILE A 177 -1.39 -7.19 -15.41
N LEU A 178 -0.37 -6.48 -15.92
CA LEU A 178 -0.12 -6.40 -17.37
C LEU A 178 0.22 -7.77 -17.97
N ILE A 179 0.98 -8.59 -17.24
CA ILE A 179 1.28 -9.98 -17.62
C ILE A 179 0.01 -10.84 -17.60
N GLY A 180 -0.84 -10.68 -16.58
CA GLY A 180 -2.12 -11.37 -16.44
C GLY A 180 -3.13 -10.96 -17.52
N GLN A 181 -3.08 -9.73 -18.01
CA GLN A 181 -3.87 -9.26 -19.15
C GLN A 181 -3.33 -9.78 -20.50
N GLY A 182 -2.20 -10.47 -20.51
CA GLY A 182 -1.53 -10.94 -21.74
C GLY A 182 -0.89 -9.81 -22.56
N LYS A 183 -0.73 -8.61 -21.97
CA LYS A 183 -0.10 -7.46 -22.63
C LYS A 183 1.43 -7.52 -22.55
N GLU A 184 1.96 -8.25 -21.58
CA GLU A 184 3.39 -8.45 -21.34
C GLU A 184 3.72 -9.93 -21.17
N GLU A 185 4.98 -10.28 -21.44
CA GLU A 185 5.51 -11.64 -21.25
C GLU A 185 5.92 -11.93 -19.81
N ILE A 186 5.89 -13.21 -19.45
CA ILE A 186 6.20 -13.71 -18.10
C ILE A 186 7.64 -13.34 -17.70
N ASP A 187 8.57 -13.37 -18.66
CA ASP A 187 9.99 -13.05 -18.44
C ASP A 187 10.26 -11.56 -18.19
N LEU A 188 9.25 -10.68 -18.28
CA LEU A 188 9.41 -9.24 -18.07
C LEU A 188 9.97 -8.94 -16.67
N VAL A 189 9.54 -9.67 -15.64
CA VAL A 189 10.02 -9.45 -14.27
C VAL A 189 11.52 -9.68 -14.19
N LYS A 190 11.99 -10.81 -14.74
CA LYS A 190 13.41 -11.16 -14.83
C LYS A 190 14.20 -10.15 -15.66
N ALA A 191 13.64 -9.70 -16.79
CA ALA A 191 14.28 -8.68 -17.62
C ALA A 191 14.47 -7.36 -16.87
N LEU A 192 13.51 -6.93 -16.05
CA LEU A 192 13.60 -5.69 -15.28
C LEU A 192 14.60 -5.75 -14.12
N PHE A 193 15.07 -6.94 -13.72
CA PHE A 193 16.18 -7.09 -12.78
C PHE A 193 17.56 -7.03 -13.44
N ASP A 194 17.64 -7.10 -14.78
CA ASP A 194 18.88 -6.90 -15.53
C ASP A 194 19.18 -5.40 -15.65
N ILE A 195 19.95 -4.88 -14.69
CA ILE A 195 20.32 -3.47 -14.59
C ILE A 195 21.27 -3.04 -15.71
N GLU A 196 22.12 -3.95 -16.20
CA GLU A 196 23.06 -3.63 -17.29
C GLU A 196 22.29 -3.33 -18.57
N LYS A 197 21.22 -4.09 -18.81
CA LYS A 197 20.34 -3.89 -19.96
C LYS A 197 19.31 -2.79 -19.76
N TYR A 198 18.77 -2.65 -18.55
CA TYR A 198 17.71 -1.69 -18.21
C TYR A 198 18.08 -0.87 -16.96
N PRO A 199 19.01 0.10 -17.09
CA PRO A 199 19.53 0.85 -15.94
C PRO A 199 18.51 1.81 -15.33
N CYS A 200 17.51 2.23 -16.11
CA CYS A 200 16.51 3.21 -15.72
C CYS A 200 15.09 2.63 -15.81
N THR A 201 14.23 3.02 -14.86
CA THR A 201 12.85 2.55 -14.79
C THR A 201 12.05 2.94 -16.03
N PRO A 202 11.47 1.99 -16.77
CA PRO A 202 10.55 2.29 -17.87
C PRO A 202 9.30 3.01 -17.37
N ASN A 203 8.65 3.79 -18.24
CA ASN A 203 7.43 4.47 -17.86
C ASN A 203 6.21 3.52 -17.85
N TYR A 204 5.68 3.24 -16.68
CA TYR A 204 4.41 2.54 -16.49
C TYR A 204 3.62 3.14 -15.32
N GLN A 205 2.30 2.92 -15.36
CA GLN A 205 1.37 3.39 -14.36
C GLN A 205 1.39 2.45 -13.15
N ILE A 206 1.44 3.03 -11.95
CA ILE A 206 1.41 2.24 -10.71
C ILE A 206 -0.02 1.80 -10.39
N ALA A 207 -0.16 0.65 -9.74
CA ALA A 207 -1.45 0.14 -9.30
C ALA A 207 -2.11 1.08 -8.28
N SER A 208 -3.43 0.99 -8.10
CA SER A 208 -4.16 1.77 -7.09
C SER A 208 -3.61 1.52 -5.68
N GLU A 209 -3.76 2.47 -4.77
CA GLU A 209 -3.42 2.28 -3.34
C GLU A 209 -4.57 1.71 -2.52
N LEU A 210 -5.80 1.94 -2.96
CA LEU A 210 -7.02 1.57 -2.25
C LEU A 210 -7.02 0.11 -1.76
N PRO A 211 -6.67 -0.90 -2.59
CA PRO A 211 -6.75 -2.30 -2.16
C PRO A 211 -5.48 -2.83 -1.49
N LEU A 212 -4.45 -2.00 -1.30
CA LEU A 212 -3.21 -2.40 -0.65
C LEU A 212 -3.37 -2.28 0.87
N VAL A 213 -3.01 -3.35 1.58
CA VAL A 213 -3.10 -3.42 3.04
C VAL A 213 -1.78 -3.93 3.61
N LEU A 214 -1.16 -3.18 4.53
CA LEU A 214 -0.13 -3.74 5.40
C LEU A 214 -0.80 -4.71 6.39
N PHE A 215 -0.53 -6.00 6.25
CA PHE A 215 -1.28 -7.03 6.96
C PHE A 215 -0.56 -7.57 8.20
N ASP A 216 0.77 -7.68 8.16
CA ASP A 216 1.56 -8.19 9.28
C ASP A 216 2.95 -7.55 9.36
N CYS A 217 3.47 -7.43 10.59
CA CYS A 217 4.83 -6.98 10.90
C CYS A 217 5.44 -7.89 11.98
N GLN A 218 6.56 -8.53 11.68
CA GLN A 218 7.20 -9.48 12.60
C GLN A 218 8.36 -8.83 13.37
N PHE A 219 8.48 -9.22 14.64
CA PHE A 219 9.51 -8.74 15.58
C PHE A 219 10.00 -9.90 16.45
N ASN A 220 11.29 -9.91 16.77
CA ASN A 220 11.88 -10.92 17.67
C ASN A 220 11.73 -10.49 19.12
N GLY A 221 11.31 -11.40 20.00
CA GLY A 221 11.22 -11.14 21.44
C GLY A 221 10.30 -9.97 21.77
N VAL A 222 9.09 -9.98 21.21
CA VAL A 222 8.02 -9.03 21.54
C VAL A 222 6.78 -9.84 21.83
N ASP A 223 6.33 -9.80 23.08
CA ASP A 223 5.15 -10.51 23.53
C ASP A 223 3.96 -9.55 23.55
N TRP A 224 3.08 -9.69 22.56
CA TRP A 224 1.93 -8.81 22.37
C TRP A 224 0.82 -9.12 23.38
N ILE A 225 0.42 -8.08 24.11
CA ILE A 225 -0.67 -8.11 25.08
C ILE A 225 -1.92 -7.49 24.44
N CYS A 226 -2.97 -8.29 24.34
CA CYS A 226 -4.24 -7.89 23.75
C CYS A 226 -5.36 -7.81 24.80
N ASP A 227 -6.08 -6.71 24.83
CA ASP A 227 -7.29 -6.58 25.66
C ASP A 227 -8.51 -7.20 24.95
N GLN A 228 -9.06 -8.26 25.54
CA GLN A 228 -10.18 -9.00 24.96
C GLN A 228 -11.45 -8.15 24.82
N ALA A 229 -11.69 -7.21 25.74
CA ALA A 229 -12.85 -6.33 25.64
C ALA A 229 -12.73 -5.38 24.43
N SER A 230 -11.58 -4.73 24.28
CA SER A 230 -11.27 -3.86 23.13
C SER A 230 -11.26 -4.62 21.80
N LEU A 231 -10.76 -5.86 21.79
CA LEU A 231 -10.82 -6.72 20.60
C LEU A 231 -12.27 -7.02 20.18
N ARG A 232 -13.15 -7.39 21.12
CA ARG A 232 -14.57 -7.62 20.84
C ARG A 232 -15.26 -6.39 20.26
N ILE A 233 -14.99 -5.21 20.80
CA ILE A 233 -15.52 -3.94 20.28
C ILE A 233 -15.02 -3.70 18.84
N THR A 234 -13.73 -3.95 18.60
CA THR A 234 -13.12 -3.79 17.28
C THR A 234 -13.69 -4.78 16.27
N ILE A 235 -13.88 -6.05 16.64
CA ILE A 235 -14.53 -7.07 15.82
C ILE A 235 -15.97 -6.65 15.48
N CYS A 236 -16.75 -6.22 16.47
CA CYS A 236 -18.12 -5.75 16.24
C CYS A 236 -18.17 -4.55 15.27
N HIS A 237 -17.21 -3.61 15.39
CA HIS A 237 -17.11 -2.48 14.48
C HIS A 237 -16.82 -2.93 13.03
N LEU A 238 -15.87 -3.85 12.84
CA LEU A 238 -15.53 -4.39 11.52
C LEU A 238 -16.69 -5.17 10.91
N GLN A 239 -17.42 -5.95 11.72
CA GLN A 239 -18.62 -6.66 11.28
C GLN A 239 -19.68 -5.69 10.78
N ARG A 240 -19.92 -4.57 11.49
CA ARG A 240 -20.87 -3.53 11.06
C ARG A 240 -20.45 -2.87 9.75
N GLN A 241 -19.17 -2.51 9.61
CA GLN A 241 -18.65 -1.95 8.36
C GLN A 241 -18.79 -2.94 7.21
N TRP A 242 -18.35 -4.18 7.40
CA TRP A 242 -18.50 -5.24 6.42
C TRP A 242 -19.96 -5.44 6.01
N SER A 243 -20.89 -5.54 6.97
CA SER A 243 -22.31 -5.67 6.65
C SER A 243 -22.84 -4.50 5.82
N SER A 244 -22.44 -3.26 6.14
CA SER A 244 -22.84 -2.09 5.37
C SER A 244 -22.32 -2.14 3.93
N PHE A 245 -21.02 -2.43 3.75
CA PHE A 245 -20.42 -2.57 2.42
C PHE A 245 -21.01 -3.74 1.64
N GLN A 246 -21.29 -4.86 2.29
CA GLN A 246 -21.89 -6.03 1.66
C GLN A 246 -23.33 -5.76 1.21
N ILE A 247 -24.12 -5.03 1.99
CA ILE A 247 -25.47 -4.59 1.59
C ILE A 247 -25.38 -3.72 0.33
N ARG A 248 -24.49 -2.73 0.32
CA ARG A 248 -24.29 -1.84 -0.85
C ARG A 248 -23.83 -2.62 -2.08
N ALA A 249 -22.84 -3.51 -1.92
CA ALA A 249 -22.34 -4.37 -2.99
C ALA A 249 -23.44 -5.28 -3.53
N THR A 250 -24.28 -5.86 -2.66
CA THR A 250 -25.40 -6.71 -3.06
C THR A 250 -26.49 -5.93 -3.79
N MET A 251 -26.83 -4.72 -3.32
CA MET A 251 -27.75 -3.81 -4.02
C MET A 251 -27.25 -3.50 -5.44
N ILE A 252 -25.97 -3.15 -5.57
CA ILE A 252 -25.34 -2.87 -6.87
C ILE A 252 -25.33 -4.13 -7.75
N LYS A 253 -24.95 -5.30 -7.22
CA LYS A 253 -24.98 -6.58 -7.95
C LYS A 253 -26.39 -6.91 -8.45
N SER A 254 -27.42 -6.67 -7.66
CA SER A 254 -28.82 -6.86 -8.05
C SER A 254 -29.23 -5.91 -9.19
N MET A 255 -28.88 -4.62 -9.08
CA MET A 255 -29.12 -3.64 -10.14
C MET A 255 -28.40 -4.01 -11.45
N LEU A 256 -27.14 -4.43 -11.36
CA LEU A 256 -26.35 -4.88 -12.51
C LEU A 256 -26.99 -6.08 -13.19
N ASN A 257 -27.34 -7.12 -12.44
CA ASN A 257 -27.99 -8.31 -12.99
C ASN A 257 -29.32 -7.96 -13.71
N ASN A 258 -30.10 -7.03 -13.15
CA ASN A 258 -31.33 -6.56 -13.80
C ASN A 258 -31.05 -5.85 -15.12
N LEU A 259 -30.09 -4.93 -15.15
CA LEU A 259 -29.70 -4.21 -16.36
C LEU A 259 -29.11 -5.14 -17.42
N GLU A 260 -28.22 -6.06 -17.02
CA GLU A 260 -27.61 -7.05 -17.93
C GLU A 260 -28.67 -7.96 -18.57
N SER A 261 -29.74 -8.30 -17.84
CA SER A 261 -30.84 -9.11 -18.38
C SER A 261 -31.66 -8.41 -19.48
N GLN A 262 -31.64 -7.08 -19.51
CA GLN A 262 -32.33 -6.27 -20.52
C GLN A 262 -31.52 -6.11 -21.82
N ILE A 263 -30.23 -6.48 -21.83
CA ILE A 263 -29.37 -6.39 -23.01
C ILE A 263 -29.66 -7.57 -23.94
N CYS A 264 -30.28 -7.30 -25.09
CA CYS A 264 -30.63 -8.30 -26.09
C CYS A 264 -29.41 -8.94 -26.78
N ASP A 265 -28.29 -8.21 -26.90
CA ASP A 265 -27.07 -8.69 -27.57
C ASP A 265 -26.00 -9.10 -26.55
N LYS A 266 -26.06 -10.36 -26.11
CA LYS A 266 -25.12 -10.94 -25.14
C LYS A 266 -23.68 -11.02 -25.65
N LYS A 267 -23.41 -10.79 -26.94
CA LYS A 267 -22.06 -10.80 -27.51
C LYS A 267 -21.25 -9.54 -27.17
N GLN A 268 -21.89 -8.50 -26.62
CA GLN A 268 -21.23 -7.28 -26.15
C GLN A 268 -20.99 -7.22 -24.63
N LEU A 269 -21.31 -8.28 -23.87
CA LEU A 269 -20.87 -8.37 -22.47
C LEU A 269 -19.39 -8.84 -22.41
N PRO A 270 -18.51 -8.16 -21.65
CA PRO A 270 -18.83 -7.36 -20.47
C PRO A 270 -18.37 -5.90 -20.54
N ILE A 271 -19.15 -5.00 -19.93
CA ILE A 271 -18.70 -3.66 -19.55
C ILE A 271 -17.65 -3.85 -18.44
N LEU A 272 -16.36 -3.89 -18.81
CA LEU A 272 -15.19 -4.08 -17.94
C LEU A 272 -14.89 -2.83 -17.08
N GLY A 273 -15.92 -2.21 -16.48
CA GLY A 273 -15.71 -1.10 -15.54
C GLY A 273 -14.79 -1.48 -14.38
N GLN A 274 -14.72 -2.77 -14.04
CA GLN A 274 -13.81 -3.32 -13.04
C GLN A 274 -12.32 -3.20 -13.41
N LEU A 275 -11.99 -3.20 -14.70
CA LEU A 275 -10.61 -2.95 -15.13
C LEU A 275 -10.19 -1.50 -14.86
N SER A 276 -11.12 -0.55 -14.74
CA SER A 276 -10.76 0.85 -14.47
C SER A 276 -10.07 1.05 -13.11
N LEU A 277 -10.39 0.21 -12.10
CA LEU A 277 -9.73 0.20 -10.80
C LEU A 277 -8.32 -0.40 -10.85
N ILE A 278 -8.10 -1.30 -11.82
CA ILE A 278 -6.86 -2.02 -12.07
C ILE A 278 -5.92 -1.15 -12.94
N ASP A 279 -6.46 -0.54 -14.00
CA ASP A 279 -5.70 0.17 -15.02
C ASP A 279 -5.51 1.67 -14.70
N ASN A 280 -6.20 2.25 -13.71
CA ASN A 280 -6.14 3.69 -13.38
C ASN A 280 -6.27 4.63 -14.61
N GLU A 281 -6.80 4.15 -15.75
CA GLU A 281 -7.13 4.94 -16.94
C GLU A 281 -8.37 5.84 -16.73
N SER A 282 -8.88 5.90 -15.49
CA SER A 282 -10.02 6.68 -15.03
C SER A 282 -9.83 8.20 -15.06
N ASN A 283 -8.73 8.73 -15.62
CA ASN A 283 -8.73 10.12 -16.09
C ASN A 283 -9.42 10.32 -17.46
N SER A 284 -9.93 9.25 -18.09
CA SER A 284 -10.81 9.33 -19.27
C SER A 284 -12.31 9.25 -18.92
N LEU A 285 -12.70 9.50 -17.66
CA LEU A 285 -14.06 9.26 -17.14
C LEU A 285 -15.16 10.22 -17.68
N LEU A 286 -14.86 11.06 -18.66
CA LEU A 286 -15.85 11.81 -19.43
C LEU A 286 -15.44 11.81 -20.91
N GLY A 287 -15.75 10.71 -21.58
CA GLY A 287 -15.47 10.55 -23.00
C GLY A 287 -16.34 9.47 -23.61
N TYR A 288 -17.59 9.84 -23.92
CA TYR A 288 -18.30 9.28 -25.08
C TYR A 288 -17.45 9.57 -26.33
N ASN A 289 -16.37 8.83 -26.53
CA ASN A 289 -15.63 8.83 -27.78
C ASN A 289 -16.00 7.57 -28.53
N ASN A 290 -16.96 7.78 -29.44
CA ASN A 290 -17.14 6.99 -30.65
C ASN A 290 -15.78 6.51 -31.19
N ASN A 291 -15.73 5.22 -31.54
CA ASN A 291 -14.79 4.59 -32.47
C ASN A 291 -13.58 5.44 -32.91
N ASN A 292 -12.37 5.13 -32.43
CA ASN A 292 -11.11 5.08 -33.21
C ASN A 292 -9.79 5.17 -32.42
N ASN A 293 -9.76 5.19 -31.09
CA ASN A 293 -8.49 5.18 -30.34
C ASN A 293 -8.42 4.06 -29.29
N ARG A 294 -8.44 2.79 -29.74
CA ARG A 294 -7.69 1.76 -29.00
C ARG A 294 -6.23 2.15 -29.17
N ARG A 295 -5.65 2.90 -28.21
CA ARG A 295 -4.20 3.12 -28.18
C ARG A 295 -3.56 1.74 -28.20
N ASN A 296 -2.86 1.40 -29.28
CA ASN A 296 -2.14 0.14 -29.37
C ASN A 296 -1.22 0.04 -28.16
N TYR A 297 -1.36 -1.03 -27.39
CA TYR A 297 -0.53 -1.23 -26.21
C TYR A 297 0.93 -1.28 -26.64
N GLN A 298 1.76 -0.46 -25.99
CA GLN A 298 3.20 -0.47 -26.21
C GLN A 298 3.89 -1.27 -25.09
N PRO A 299 4.69 -2.31 -25.40
CA PRO A 299 5.41 -3.08 -24.38
C PRO A 299 6.34 -2.22 -23.53
N ILE A 300 6.42 -2.49 -22.23
CA ILE A 300 7.12 -1.74 -21.18
C ILE A 300 8.57 -1.48 -21.58
N LEU A 301 9.27 -2.50 -22.09
CA LEU A 301 10.69 -2.40 -22.44
C LEU A 301 10.97 -1.47 -23.63
N THR A 302 9.95 -1.08 -24.40
CA THR A 302 10.08 -0.17 -25.55
C THR A 302 9.69 1.27 -25.22
N ARG A 303 9.20 1.52 -23.99
CA ARG A 303 8.71 2.84 -23.56
C ARG A 303 9.87 3.77 -23.18
N PRO A 304 9.64 5.09 -23.20
CA PRO A 304 10.61 6.03 -22.64
C PRO A 304 10.89 5.68 -21.18
N VAL A 305 12.18 5.73 -20.81
CA VAL A 305 12.64 5.53 -19.44
C VAL A 305 12.57 6.84 -18.66
N ARG A 306 12.45 6.72 -17.33
CA ARG A 306 12.51 7.86 -16.42
C ARG A 306 13.95 8.38 -16.30
N GLU A 307 14.09 9.62 -15.85
CA GLU A 307 15.39 10.19 -15.49
C GLU A 307 16.11 9.30 -14.48
N SER A 308 17.43 9.19 -14.61
CA SER A 308 18.28 8.38 -13.75
C SER A 308 18.23 8.85 -12.29
N VAL A 309 18.67 7.99 -11.39
CA VAL A 309 18.65 8.27 -9.95
C VAL A 309 19.57 9.43 -9.62
N GLU A 310 20.75 9.48 -10.24
CA GLU A 310 21.79 10.48 -10.05
C GLU A 310 21.28 11.87 -10.44
N VAL A 311 20.68 11.99 -11.63
CA VAL A 311 20.13 13.27 -12.13
C VAL A 311 19.02 13.80 -11.20
N LYS A 312 18.19 12.92 -10.64
CA LYS A 312 17.14 13.34 -9.70
C LYS A 312 17.70 13.81 -8.36
N LEU A 313 18.72 13.13 -7.85
CA LEU A 313 19.39 13.52 -6.60
C LEU A 313 20.12 14.85 -6.76
N GLU A 314 20.85 15.05 -7.86
CA GLU A 314 21.51 16.33 -8.18
C GLU A 314 20.51 17.49 -8.26
N LYS A 315 19.38 17.29 -8.97
CA LYS A 315 18.32 18.30 -9.06
C LYS A 315 17.74 18.65 -7.68
N TYR A 316 17.61 17.67 -6.79
CA TYR A 316 17.12 17.89 -5.44
C TYR A 316 18.14 18.64 -4.57
N GLN A 317 19.40 18.23 -4.59
CA GLN A 317 20.48 18.92 -3.89
C GLN A 317 20.59 20.38 -4.35
N ASN A 318 20.56 20.61 -5.67
CA ASN A 318 20.59 21.96 -6.25
C ASN A 318 19.38 22.81 -5.83
N LYS A 319 18.18 22.20 -5.70
CA LYS A 319 17.00 22.91 -5.17
C LYS A 319 17.16 23.25 -3.69
N LYS A 320 17.70 22.33 -2.89
CA LYS A 320 17.93 22.55 -1.46
C LYS A 320 18.94 23.67 -1.22
N VAL A 321 20.06 23.66 -1.92
CA VAL A 321 21.08 24.73 -1.88
C VAL A 321 20.48 26.07 -2.30
N LYS A 322 19.69 26.12 -3.39
CA LYS A 322 19.00 27.36 -3.80
C LYS A 322 18.03 27.88 -2.76
N SER A 323 17.28 27.00 -2.07
CA SER A 323 16.36 27.40 -0.99
C SER A 323 17.08 27.86 0.27
N GLU A 324 18.27 27.33 0.56
CA GLU A 324 19.12 27.78 1.67
C GLU A 324 19.70 29.16 1.39
N ILE A 325 20.19 29.41 0.17
CA ILE A 325 20.70 30.73 -0.25
C ILE A 325 19.59 31.79 -0.20
N THR A 326 18.38 31.50 -0.72
CA THR A 326 17.27 32.46 -0.64
C THR A 326 16.82 32.74 0.79
N ASN A 327 16.93 31.77 1.70
CA ASN A 327 16.61 31.99 3.11
C ASN A 327 17.70 32.76 3.86
N GLU A 328 18.96 32.65 3.46
CA GLU A 328 20.06 33.48 3.99
C GLU A 328 19.99 34.92 3.45
N ASP A 329 19.68 35.10 2.17
CA ASP A 329 19.48 36.43 1.57
C ASP A 329 18.31 37.17 2.25
N ASN A 330 17.18 36.49 2.49
CA ASN A 330 16.04 37.05 3.22
C ASN A 330 16.36 37.40 4.70
N LYS A 331 17.28 36.67 5.34
CA LYS A 331 17.76 36.97 6.71
C LYS A 331 18.74 38.15 6.72
N ASN A 332 19.54 38.31 5.67
CA ASN A 332 20.46 39.43 5.54
C ASN A 332 19.73 40.73 5.19
N GLU A 333 18.65 40.68 4.40
CA GLU A 333 17.79 41.85 4.14
C GLU A 333 17.02 42.31 5.40
N THR A 334 16.59 41.40 6.27
CA THR A 334 15.92 41.76 7.54
C THR A 334 16.89 42.36 8.58
N ASN A 335 18.16 42.00 8.54
CA ASN A 335 19.18 42.59 9.42
C ASN A 335 19.70 43.95 8.93
N GLN A 336 19.46 44.33 7.67
CA GLN A 336 19.81 45.66 7.14
C GLN A 336 18.72 46.72 7.36
N SER A 337 17.49 46.32 7.70
CA SER A 337 16.38 47.25 7.96
C SER A 337 16.31 47.81 9.39
N ASP A 338 17.12 47.31 10.34
CA ASP A 338 17.08 47.72 11.74
C ASP A 338 18.12 48.80 12.14
N ASP A 339 18.97 49.25 11.21
CA ASP A 339 20.08 50.20 11.49
C ASP A 339 19.84 51.66 11.03
N VAL A 340 18.60 52.07 10.72
CA VAL A 340 18.30 53.47 10.35
C VAL A 340 17.09 54.02 11.11
N VAL A 341 17.23 54.26 12.43
CA VAL A 341 16.61 55.42 13.10
C VAL A 341 17.48 55.79 14.32
N VAL A 342 18.24 56.89 14.22
CA VAL A 342 18.71 57.68 15.37
C VAL A 342 18.08 59.06 15.28
#